data_AF-A0A3D5F9E3-F1
#
_entry.id   AF-A0A3D5F9E3-F1
#
_cell.length_a   1.000
_cell.length_b   1.000
_cell.length_c   1.000
_cell.angle_alpha   90.00
_cell.angle_beta   90.00
_cell.angle_gamma   90.00
#
_symmetry.space_group_name_H-M   'P 1'
#
loop_
_entity.id
_entity.type
_entity.pdbx_description
1 polymer ?
#
loop_
_entity_poly.entity_id
_entity_poly.type
_entity_poly.pdbx_seq_one_letter_code
_entity_poly.pdbx_strand_id
1 'polypeptide(L)'
;MTTKQSSFNKEDLLACSRGEMFGPGNSQLPAPNMLMMDRVSLITDEGGEFGKGQIIAELDITPDLWFFDCHFPGDPVMPGCLGLDAMWQLVGFFLGW
;
A
#
# COMPACT_ATOMS: atom_id res chain seq x y z
N MET A 1 10.02 -6.51 -24.89
CA MET A 1 9.48 -5.57 -23.89
C MET A 1 9.33 -6.33 -22.60
N THR A 2 10.04 -5.95 -21.56
CA THR A 2 9.91 -6.57 -20.24
C THR A 2 8.58 -6.12 -19.67
N THR A 3 7.62 -7.02 -19.51
CA THR A 3 6.30 -6.70 -18.96
C THR A 3 6.49 -6.29 -17.50
N LYS A 4 6.19 -5.03 -17.15
CA LYS A 4 6.17 -4.60 -15.74
C LYS A 4 5.09 -5.41 -15.01
N GLN A 5 5.41 -5.87 -13.79
CA GLN A 5 4.45 -6.57 -12.93
C GLN A 5 3.30 -5.62 -12.59
N SER A 6 2.06 -6.04 -12.80
CA SER A 6 0.86 -5.19 -12.63
C SER A 6 0.04 -5.51 -11.37
N SER A 7 0.51 -6.43 -10.52
CA SER A 7 -0.12 -6.80 -9.24
C SER A 7 0.92 -7.31 -8.25
N PHE A 8 0.76 -7.01 -6.97
CA PHE A 8 1.72 -7.33 -5.91
C PHE A 8 1.01 -7.93 -4.70
N ASN A 9 1.53 -9.04 -4.18
CA ASN A 9 1.01 -9.70 -2.98
C ASN A 9 1.66 -9.14 -1.70
N LYS A 10 1.23 -9.61 -0.53
CA LYS A 10 1.74 -9.13 0.77
C LYS A 10 3.25 -9.24 0.90
N GLU A 11 3.83 -10.35 0.45
CA GLU A 11 5.26 -10.60 0.56
C GLU A 11 6.06 -9.65 -0.34
N ASP A 12 5.54 -9.32 -1.53
CA ASP A 12 6.12 -8.31 -2.40
C ASP A 12 6.15 -6.94 -1.71
N LEU A 13 5.05 -6.54 -1.05
CA LEU A 13 4.98 -5.26 -0.33
C LEU A 13 5.93 -5.23 0.88
N LEU A 14 6.09 -6.37 1.56
CA LEU A 14 7.08 -6.50 2.64
C LEU A 14 8.52 -6.40 2.08
N ALA A 15 8.81 -7.02 0.94
CA ALA A 15 10.09 -6.86 0.26
C ALA A 15 10.36 -5.39 -0.13
N CYS A 16 9.33 -4.67 -0.59
CA CYS A 16 9.42 -3.23 -0.83
C CYS A 16 9.78 -2.47 0.47
N SER A 17 9.14 -2.81 1.59
CA SER A 17 9.47 -2.19 2.88
C SER A 17 10.90 -2.46 3.37
N ARG A 18 11.49 -3.59 2.96
CA ARG A 18 12.89 -3.94 3.21
C ARG A 18 13.87 -3.33 2.20
N GLY A 19 13.38 -2.60 1.18
CA GLY A 19 14.22 -2.01 0.13
C GLY A 19 14.72 -3.01 -0.91
N GLU A 20 14.12 -4.19 -0.98
CA GLU A 20 14.54 -5.30 -1.84
C GLU A 20 13.92 -5.21 -3.25
N MET A 21 12.99 -4.27 -3.48
CA MET A 21 12.22 -4.18 -4.72
C MET A 21 12.78 -3.17 -5.72
N PHE A 22 12.98 -1.91 -5.30
CA PHE A 22 13.38 -0.84 -6.22
C PHE A 22 14.88 -0.55 -6.22
N GLY A 23 15.67 -1.25 -5.38
CA GLY A 23 17.11 -1.04 -5.26
C GLY A 23 17.49 0.05 -4.24
N PRO A 24 18.79 0.15 -3.90
CA PRO A 24 19.26 1.02 -2.81
C PRO A 24 19.07 2.51 -3.13
N GLY A 25 18.54 3.26 -2.16
CA GLY A 25 18.29 4.70 -2.27
C GLY A 25 16.97 5.08 -2.95
N ASN A 26 16.15 4.08 -3.33
CA ASN A 26 14.87 4.30 -3.98
C ASN A 26 13.69 4.14 -3.01
N SER A 27 12.46 4.26 -3.52
CA SER A 27 11.22 4.23 -2.74
C SER A 27 11.13 2.96 -1.88
N GLN A 28 10.60 3.09 -0.66
CA GLN A 28 10.28 1.98 0.23
C GLN A 28 8.90 2.22 0.82
N LEU A 29 8.08 1.17 0.90
CA LEU A 29 6.86 1.22 1.68
C LEU A 29 7.18 1.22 3.18
N PRO A 30 6.29 1.75 4.04
CA PRO A 30 6.39 1.50 5.47
C PRO A 30 6.35 0.00 5.77
N ALA A 31 7.05 -0.44 6.80
CA ALA A 31 6.90 -1.78 7.35
C ALA A 31 5.69 -1.83 8.31
N PRO A 32 5.15 -3.02 8.64
CA PRO A 32 4.22 -3.17 9.75
C PRO A 32 4.79 -2.54 11.04
N ASN A 33 4.01 -1.79 11.82
CA ASN A 33 2.54 -1.68 11.78
C ASN A 33 1.99 -0.50 10.94
N MET A 34 2.84 0.21 10.19
CA MET A 34 2.44 1.38 9.39
C MET A 34 2.09 1.04 7.93
N LEU A 35 2.36 -0.18 7.47
CA LEU A 35 1.93 -0.64 6.15
C LEU A 35 0.40 -0.79 6.10
N MET A 36 -0.28 0.01 5.30
CA MET A 36 -1.76 0.12 5.29
C MET A 36 -2.44 -0.56 4.10
N MET A 37 -1.82 -1.61 3.56
CA MET A 37 -2.38 -2.45 2.51
C MET A 37 -1.79 -3.87 2.55
N ASP A 38 -2.55 -4.84 2.07
CA ASP A 38 -2.13 -6.24 1.96
C ASP A 38 -1.70 -6.63 0.54
N ARG A 39 -2.23 -5.94 -0.46
CA ARG A 39 -1.97 -6.24 -1.86
C ARG A 39 -2.30 -5.05 -2.77
N VAL A 40 -1.61 -5.00 -3.89
CA VAL A 40 -1.97 -4.16 -5.05
C VAL A 40 -2.54 -5.09 -6.10
N SER A 41 -3.85 -5.05 -6.33
CA SER A 41 -4.53 -5.91 -7.31
C SER A 41 -4.37 -5.42 -8.76
N LEU A 42 -4.12 -4.12 -8.93
CA LEU A 42 -3.82 -3.51 -10.23
C LEU A 42 -2.89 -2.31 -10.07
N ILE A 43 -1.87 -2.22 -10.90
CA ILE A 43 -1.12 -1.00 -11.19
C ILE A 43 -0.84 -0.91 -12.69
N THR A 44 -1.08 0.26 -13.27
CA THR A 44 -0.88 0.54 -14.70
C THR A 44 -0.57 2.02 -14.91
N ASP A 45 0.28 2.32 -15.89
CA ASP A 45 0.59 3.68 -16.36
C ASP A 45 -0.42 4.21 -17.41
N GLU A 46 -1.42 3.40 -17.75
CA GLU A 46 -2.52 3.75 -18.65
C GLU A 46 -3.86 3.80 -17.91
N GLY A 47 -4.86 4.46 -18.52
CA GLY A 47 -6.21 4.54 -17.95
C GLY A 47 -6.30 5.44 -16.71
N GLY A 48 -7.22 5.11 -15.81
CA GLY A 48 -7.63 6.00 -14.71
C GLY A 48 -8.47 7.19 -15.18
N GLU A 49 -8.99 7.97 -14.25
CA GLU A 49 -9.87 9.13 -14.52
C GLU A 49 -9.21 10.15 -15.46
N PHE A 50 -7.89 10.33 -15.34
CA PHE A 50 -7.13 11.32 -16.10
C PHE A 50 -6.33 10.72 -17.26
N GLY A 51 -6.45 9.41 -17.53
CA GLY A 51 -5.68 8.75 -18.59
C GLY A 51 -4.17 8.71 -18.33
N LYS A 52 -3.74 8.76 -17.06
CA LYS A 52 -2.33 8.86 -16.63
C LYS A 52 -1.91 7.76 -15.64
N GLY A 53 -2.64 6.65 -15.66
CA GLY A 53 -2.43 5.52 -14.78
C GLY A 53 -3.43 5.44 -13.64
N GLN A 54 -3.46 4.26 -13.02
CA GLN A 54 -4.28 3.96 -11.85
C GLN A 54 -3.62 2.86 -11.01
N ILE A 55 -3.96 2.85 -9.74
CA ILE A 55 -3.53 1.83 -8.78
C ILE A 55 -4.73 1.44 -7.91
N ILE A 56 -4.95 0.12 -7.76
CA ILE A 56 -6.00 -0.46 -6.93
C ILE A 56 -5.32 -1.38 -5.92
N ALA A 57 -5.60 -1.15 -4.64
CA ALA A 57 -5.04 -1.90 -3.53
C ALA A 57 -6.11 -2.22 -2.49
N GLU A 58 -5.83 -3.20 -1.66
CA GLU A 58 -6.77 -3.75 -0.69
C GLU A 58 -6.07 -3.96 0.66
N LEU A 59 -6.82 -3.75 1.74
CA LEU A 59 -6.45 -4.10 3.12
C LEU A 59 -7.57 -4.98 3.68
N ASP A 60 -7.22 -6.17 4.14
CA ASP A 60 -8.16 -7.06 4.82
C ASP A 60 -8.44 -6.52 6.23
N ILE A 61 -9.72 -6.26 6.54
CA ILE A 61 -10.13 -5.75 7.85
C ILE A 61 -10.52 -6.92 8.74
N THR A 62 -9.82 -7.04 9.86
CA THR A 62 -10.13 -7.99 10.92
C THR A 62 -10.21 -7.28 12.29
N PRO A 63 -11.00 -7.77 13.26
CA PRO A 63 -11.15 -7.11 14.55
C PRO A 63 -9.85 -7.00 15.37
N ASP A 64 -8.84 -7.81 15.04
CA ASP A 64 -7.53 -7.88 15.72
C ASP A 64 -6.48 -6.92 15.16
N LEU A 65 -6.83 -6.07 14.17
CA LEU A 65 -5.91 -5.03 13.72
C LEU A 65 -5.61 -4.05 14.85
N TRP A 66 -4.31 -3.83 15.09
CA TRP A 66 -3.76 -3.14 16.27
C TRP A 66 -4.40 -1.78 16.59
N PHE A 67 -4.84 -1.04 15.58
CA PHE A 67 -5.37 0.30 15.76
C PHE A 67 -6.78 0.29 16.39
N PHE A 68 -7.54 -0.81 16.30
CA PHE A 68 -8.85 -0.91 16.92
C PHE A 68 -8.77 -0.98 18.45
N ASP A 69 -7.70 -1.54 19.00
CA ASP A 69 -7.48 -1.63 20.45
C ASP A 69 -7.30 -0.26 21.11
N CYS A 70 -6.78 0.71 20.36
CA CYS A 70 -6.43 2.04 20.88
C CYS A 70 -7.28 3.19 20.31
N HIS A 71 -8.12 2.94 19.30
CA HIS A 71 -8.88 3.99 18.60
C HIS A 71 -10.32 3.54 18.32
N PHE A 72 -11.26 3.71 19.26
CA PHE A 72 -11.10 4.13 20.65
C PHE A 72 -11.50 2.98 21.59
N PRO A 73 -11.04 2.96 22.86
CA PRO A 73 -11.52 1.99 23.83
C PRO A 73 -13.05 2.02 23.94
N GLY A 74 -13.72 0.93 23.55
CA GLY A 74 -15.18 0.79 23.55
C GLY A 74 -15.92 1.31 22.31
N ASP A 75 -15.21 1.90 21.34
CA ASP A 75 -15.75 2.37 20.06
C ASP A 75 -14.69 2.21 18.95
N PRO A 76 -14.41 0.96 18.52
CA PRO A 76 -13.31 0.67 17.61
C PRO A 76 -13.61 1.19 16.20
N VAL A 77 -12.74 2.05 15.69
CA VAL A 77 -12.81 2.63 14.35
C VAL A 77 -11.40 2.80 13.78
N MET A 78 -11.19 2.42 12.52
CA MET A 78 -9.89 2.63 11.88
C MET A 78 -9.56 4.12 11.86
N PRO A 79 -8.35 4.54 12.27
CA PRO A 79 -7.94 5.94 12.16
C PRO A 79 -8.00 6.40 10.70
N GLY A 80 -8.84 7.39 10.40
CA GLY A 80 -9.00 7.89 9.02
C GLY A 80 -7.70 8.40 8.41
N CYS A 81 -6.76 8.89 9.23
CA CYS A 81 -5.43 9.28 8.79
C CYS A 81 -4.58 8.12 8.26
N LEU A 82 -4.79 6.88 8.71
CA LEU A 82 -4.10 5.71 8.16
C LEU A 82 -4.64 5.33 6.78
N GLY A 83 -5.94 5.53 6.54
CA GLY A 83 -6.51 5.40 5.19
C GLY A 83 -5.99 6.48 4.24
N LEU A 84 -5.81 7.71 4.73
CA LEU A 84 -5.14 8.77 3.98
C LEU A 84 -3.68 8.42 3.68
N ASP A 85 -2.95 7.90 4.66
CA ASP A 85 -1.56 7.49 4.49
C ASP A 85 -1.43 6.34 3.48
N ALA A 86 -2.36 5.38 3.47
CA ALA A 86 -2.40 4.32 2.45
C ALA A 86 -2.42 4.90 1.02
N MET A 87 -3.17 5.98 0.78
CA MET A 87 -3.18 6.65 -0.53
C MET A 87 -1.81 7.28 -0.86
N TRP A 88 -1.14 7.91 0.12
CA TRP A 88 0.20 8.45 -0.10
C TRP A 88 1.27 7.37 -0.31
N GLN A 89 1.18 6.26 0.42
CA GLN A 89 2.02 5.08 0.22
C GLN A 89 1.88 4.57 -1.23
N LEU A 90 0.65 4.48 -1.75
CA LEU A 90 0.38 4.06 -3.14
C LEU A 90 0.96 5.02 -4.17
N VAL A 91 0.87 6.34 -3.96
CA VAL A 91 1.49 7.33 -4.87
C VAL A 91 3.01 7.19 -4.87
N GLY A 92 3.63 7.05 -3.69
CA GLY A 92 5.07 6.85 -3.56
C GLY A 92 5.56 5.52 -4.18
N PHE A 93 4.75 4.47 -4.06
CA PHE A 93 5.00 3.18 -4.71
C PHE A 93 4.90 3.30 -6.23
N PHE A 94 3.88 4.00 -6.75
CA PHE A 94 3.69 4.23 -8.18
C PHE A 94 4.87 4.97 -8.82
N LEU A 95 5.52 5.90 -8.10
CA LEU A 95 6.71 6.59 -8.58
C LEU A 95 7.96 5.69 -8.68
N GLY A 96 8.04 4.65 -7.84
CA GLY A 96 9.14 3.68 -7.88
C GLY A 96 8.93 2.56 -8.90
N TRP A 97 7.68 2.23 -9.20
CA TRP A 97 7.25 1.16 -10.10
C TRP A 97 7.48 1.45 -11.60
#